data_AF-A0A966FN98-F1
#
_entry.id   AF-A0A966FN98-F1
#
_cell.length_a   1.000
_cell.length_b   1.000
_cell.length_c   1.000
_cell.angle_alpha   90.00
_cell.angle_beta   90.00
_cell.angle_gamma   90.00
#
_symmetry.space_group_name_H-M   'P 1'
#
loop_
_entity.id
_entity.type
_entity.pdbx_description
1 polymer ?
#
loop_
_entity_poly.entity_id
_entity_poly.type
_entity_poly.pdbx_seq_one_letter_code
_entity_poly.pdbx_strand_id
1 'polypeptide(L)'
;MDLNAKSYQKGNSVFNTLKGYVDKLDNFTSQSWAGVDVVQGESYTSKTLELAVQTGKGTESQWSQIGDAIQYAMDREINVTIKFID
;
A
#
# COMPACT_ATOMS: atom_id res chain seq x y z
N MET A 1 -2.77 -5.73 6.78
CA MET A 1 -1.40 -5.98 7.27
C MET A 1 -1.46 -6.27 8.75
N ASP A 2 -0.94 -7.42 9.17
CA ASP A 2 -0.83 -7.77 10.59
C ASP A 2 0.48 -7.20 11.15
N LEU A 3 0.40 -6.06 11.84
CA LEU A 3 1.59 -5.38 12.38
C LEU A 3 2.31 -6.16 13.50
N ASN A 4 1.78 -7.28 13.98
CA ASN A 4 2.44 -8.17 14.94
C ASN A 4 3.16 -9.36 14.27
N ALA A 5 2.97 -9.57 12.97
CA ALA A 5 3.61 -10.66 12.26
C ALA A 5 5.15 -10.51 12.33
N LYS A 6 5.86 -11.63 12.51
CA LYS A 6 7.33 -11.66 12.66
C LYS A 6 8.07 -10.99 11.50
N SER A 7 7.49 -11.02 10.30
CA SER A 7 8.03 -10.39 9.09
C SER A 7 8.10 -8.86 9.20
N TYR A 8 7.29 -8.24 10.07
CA TYR A 8 7.16 -6.79 10.19
C TYR A 8 7.76 -6.22 11.48
N GLN A 9 8.43 -7.06 12.28
CA GLN A 9 9.06 -6.63 13.54
C GLN A 9 10.51 -6.15 13.36
N LYS A 10 11.06 -6.16 12.14
CA LYS A 10 12.50 -5.96 11.91
C LYS A 10 12.77 -4.77 10.99
N GLY A 11 13.60 -3.83 11.45
CA GLY A 11 14.09 -2.71 10.65
C GLY A 11 12.96 -2.00 9.88
N ASN A 12 13.20 -1.74 8.59
CA ASN A 12 12.27 -1.05 7.68
C ASN A 12 11.30 -1.98 6.95
N SER A 13 10.97 -3.14 7.54
CA SER A 13 10.16 -4.16 6.87
C SER A 13 8.74 -3.69 6.52
N VAL A 14 8.11 -2.88 7.37
CA VAL A 14 6.77 -2.31 7.08
C VAL A 14 6.88 -1.35 5.90
N PHE A 15 7.81 -0.40 5.96
CA PHE A 15 8.04 0.57 4.88
C PHE A 15 8.34 -0.13 3.55
N ASN A 16 9.32 -1.06 3.52
CA ASN A 16 9.72 -1.74 2.29
C ASN A 16 8.58 -2.55 1.67
N THR A 17 7.71 -3.14 2.50
CA THR A 17 6.55 -3.89 2.01
C THR A 17 5.54 -2.96 1.35
N LEU A 18 5.19 -1.86 2.03
CA LEU A 18 4.24 -0.89 1.49
C LEU A 18 4.79 -0.18 0.25
N LYS A 19 6.07 0.20 0.28
CA LYS A 19 6.79 0.72 -0.89
C LYS A 19 6.67 -0.23 -2.08
N GLY A 20 6.89 -1.53 -1.88
CA GLY A 20 6.75 -2.52 -2.94
C GLY A 20 5.32 -2.62 -3.52
N TYR A 21 4.28 -2.38 -2.71
CA TYR A 21 2.91 -2.29 -3.22
C TYR A 21 2.65 -1.01 -3.99
N VAL A 22 3.16 0.12 -3.50
CA VAL A 22 3.11 1.41 -4.21
C VAL A 22 3.83 1.30 -5.56
N ASP A 23 5.04 0.76 -5.58
CA ASP A 23 5.80 0.54 -6.82
C ASP A 23 5.01 -0.31 -7.83
N LYS A 24 4.32 -1.35 -7.35
CA LYS A 24 3.48 -2.20 -8.22
C LYS A 24 2.30 -1.43 -8.79
N LEU A 25 1.62 -0.61 -7.97
CA LEU A 25 0.53 0.23 -8.43
C LEU A 25 1.03 1.27 -9.43
N ASP A 26 2.11 1.97 -9.11
CA ASP A 26 2.72 3.00 -9.95
C ASP A 26 3.05 2.46 -11.35
N ASN A 27 3.71 1.30 -11.40
CA ASN A 27 4.09 0.64 -12.65
C ASN A 27 2.92 -0.05 -13.39
N PHE A 28 1.75 -0.21 -12.77
CA PHE A 28 0.60 -0.82 -13.43
C PHE A 28 0.00 0.15 -14.45
N THR A 29 0.01 -0.25 -15.72
CA THR A 29 -0.57 0.52 -16.83
C THR A 29 -1.66 -0.25 -17.56
N SER A 30 -1.48 -1.56 -17.73
CA SER A 30 -2.48 -2.42 -18.33
C SER A 30 -2.30 -3.88 -17.94
N GLN A 31 -3.39 -4.66 -18.00
CA GLN A 31 -3.37 -6.11 -17.88
C GLN A 31 -4.63 -6.69 -18.54
N SER A 32 -4.47 -7.80 -19.27
CA SER A 32 -5.58 -8.65 -19.71
C SER A 32 -5.65 -9.89 -18.82
N TRP A 33 -6.84 -10.21 -18.30
CA TRP A 33 -7.07 -11.41 -17.50
C TRP A 33 -8.50 -11.92 -17.64
N ALA A 34 -8.65 -13.22 -17.93
CA ALA A 34 -9.96 -13.87 -18.11
C ALA A 34 -10.90 -13.16 -19.11
N GLY A 35 -10.33 -12.55 -20.17
CA GLY A 35 -11.07 -11.81 -21.19
C GLY A 35 -11.48 -10.39 -20.78
N VAL A 36 -10.99 -9.90 -19.65
CA VAL A 36 -11.16 -8.51 -19.20
C VAL A 36 -9.86 -7.76 -19.37
N ASP A 37 -9.91 -6.64 -20.07
CA ASP A 37 -8.79 -5.72 -20.24
C ASP A 37 -8.95 -4.53 -19.29
N VAL A 38 -7.90 -4.24 -18.53
CA VAL A 38 -7.80 -3.06 -17.68
C VAL A 38 -6.66 -2.21 -18.23
N VAL A 39 -6.96 -0.96 -18.64
CA VAL A 39 -5.99 -0.04 -19.25
C VAL A 39 -6.10 1.34 -18.62
N GLN A 40 -4.96 1.96 -18.29
CA GLN A 40 -4.90 3.31 -17.73
C GLN A 40 -5.48 4.34 -18.70
N GLY A 41 -6.27 5.28 -18.19
CA GLY A 41 -6.92 6.32 -18.99
C GLY A 41 -8.22 5.87 -19.68
N GLU A 42 -8.45 4.55 -19.76
CA GLU A 42 -9.69 3.98 -20.30
C GLU A 42 -10.52 3.35 -19.17
N SER A 43 -9.95 2.38 -18.46
CA SER A 43 -10.62 1.64 -17.39
C SER A 43 -10.49 2.31 -16.02
N TYR A 44 -9.44 3.10 -15.80
CA TYR A 44 -9.20 3.81 -14.54
C TYR A 44 -8.40 5.10 -14.74
N THR A 45 -8.62 6.08 -13.86
CA THR A 45 -7.94 7.40 -13.88
C THR A 45 -7.15 7.69 -12.61
N SER A 46 -7.28 6.86 -11.57
CA SER A 46 -6.57 7.01 -10.30
C SER A 46 -6.24 5.65 -9.71
N LYS A 47 -5.29 5.63 -8.78
CA LYS A 47 -4.83 4.43 -8.08
C LYS A 47 -4.93 4.66 -6.57
N THR A 48 -5.29 3.62 -5.83
CA THR A 48 -5.42 3.71 -4.37
C THR A 48 -4.92 2.42 -3.71
N LEU A 49 -4.12 2.57 -2.67
CA LEU A 49 -3.74 1.49 -1.77
C LEU A 49 -4.63 1.53 -0.52
N GLU A 50 -5.51 0.55 -0.39
CA GLU A 50 -6.27 0.35 0.84
C GLU A 50 -5.51 -0.56 1.81
N LEU A 51 -5.15 -0.02 2.97
CA LEU A 51 -4.38 -0.71 3.99
C LEU A 51 -5.25 -1.00 5.21
N ALA A 52 -5.67 -2.26 5.37
CA ALA A 52 -6.31 -2.71 6.60
C ALA A 52 -5.28 -2.96 7.71
N VAL A 53 -5.51 -2.47 8.93
CA VAL A 53 -4.65 -2.67 10.11
C VAL A 53 -5.49 -2.91 11.36
N GLN A 54 -5.00 -3.74 12.28
CA GLN A 54 -5.73 -4.01 13.53
C GLN A 54 -5.77 -2.77 14.44
N THR A 55 -6.93 -2.49 15.03
CA THR A 55 -7.11 -1.40 15.99
C THR A 55 -6.14 -1.53 17.17
N GLY A 56 -5.47 -0.43 17.53
CA GLY A 56 -4.55 -0.38 18.67
C GLY A 56 -3.27 -1.21 18.52
N LYS A 57 -2.96 -1.72 17.32
CA LYS A 57 -1.70 -2.43 17.04
C LYS A 57 -0.69 -1.54 16.33
N GLY A 58 0.56 -1.99 16.33
CA GLY A 58 1.69 -1.28 15.75
C GLY A 58 2.43 -0.44 16.78
N THR A 59 3.77 -0.50 16.73
CA THR A 59 4.65 0.38 17.50
C THR A 59 4.76 1.76 16.83
N GLU A 60 5.22 2.77 17.56
CA GLU A 60 5.48 4.10 17.00
C GLU A 60 6.42 4.05 15.77
N SER A 61 7.44 3.20 15.81
CA SER A 61 8.36 3.02 14.67
C SER A 61 7.64 2.44 13.44
N GLN A 62 6.73 1.49 13.62
CA GLN A 62 5.95 0.95 12.51
C GLN A 62 4.97 1.98 11.95
N TRP A 63 4.36 2.81 12.81
CA TRP A 63 3.52 3.91 12.37
C TRP A 63 4.30 5.00 11.62
N SER A 64 5.53 5.30 12.06
CA SER A 64 6.44 6.18 11.31
C SER A 64 6.72 5.62 9.91
N GLN A 65 7.02 4.32 9.80
CA GLN A 65 7.25 3.66 8.52
C GLN A 65 6.00 3.67 7.60
N ILE A 66 4.80 3.55 8.18
CA ILE A 66 3.54 3.70 7.43
C ILE A 66 3.42 5.15 6.92
N GLY A 67 3.72 6.14 7.75
CA GLY A 67 3.75 7.56 7.35
C GLY A 67 4.70 7.82 6.18
N ASP A 68 5.93 7.30 6.27
CA ASP A 68 6.94 7.41 5.19
C ASP A 68 6.43 6.76 3.88
N ALA A 69 5.75 5.61 3.99
CA ALA A 69 5.17 4.94 2.83
C ALA A 69 3.97 5.69 2.23
N ILE A 70 3.16 6.36 3.06
CA ILE A 70 2.06 7.24 2.59
C ILE A 70 2.63 8.41 1.81
N GLN A 71 3.65 9.09 2.35
CA GLN A 71 4.30 10.19 1.64
C GLN A 71 4.88 9.70 0.31
N TYR A 72 5.58 8.56 0.31
CA TYR A 72 6.12 7.96 -0.91
C TYR A 72 5.07 7.65 -1.98
N ALA A 73 3.85 7.26 -1.57
CA ALA A 73 2.71 7.03 -2.45
C ALA A 73 2.12 8.33 -2.99
N MET A 74 1.98 9.35 -2.13
CA MET A 74 1.46 10.67 -2.52
C MET A 74 2.34 11.35 -3.55
N ASP A 75 3.67 11.22 -3.42
CA ASP A 75 4.64 11.72 -4.42
C ASP A 75 4.47 11.07 -5.81
N ARG A 76 3.68 9.98 -5.90
CA ARG A 76 3.34 9.23 -7.12
C ARG A 76 1.85 9.31 -7.47
N GLU A 77 1.12 10.24 -6.86
CA GLU A 77 -0.32 10.41 -7.08
C GLU A 77 -1.16 9.17 -6.74
N ILE A 78 -0.66 8.32 -5.83
CA ILE A 78 -1.36 7.15 -5.31
C ILE A 78 -1.94 7.48 -3.95
N ASN A 79 -3.27 7.44 -3.84
CA ASN A 79 -3.94 7.63 -2.55
C ASN A 79 -3.70 6.43 -1.64
N VAL A 80 -3.60 6.67 -0.34
CA VAL A 80 -3.56 5.61 0.68
C VAL A 80 -4.71 5.80 1.66
N THR A 81 -5.52 4.76 1.85
CA THR A 81 -6.60 4.76 2.84
C THR A 81 -6.30 3.70 3.89
N ILE A 82 -6.22 4.11 5.16
CA ILE A 82 -6.08 3.17 6.28
C ILE A 82 -7.46 2.81 6.80
N LYS A 83 -7.75 1.51 6.88
CA LYS A 83 -8.97 0.98 7.50
C LYS A 83 -8.60 0.20 8.75
N PHE A 84 -9.17 0.57 9.88
CA PHE A 84 -9.00 -0.19 11.12
C PHE A 84 -9.96 -1.37 11.16
N ILE A 85 -9.46 -2.53 11.58
CA ILE A 85 -10.22 -3.77 11.74
C ILE A 85 -10.04 -4.31 13.16
N ASP A 86 -11.06 -4.96 13.71
CA ASP A 86 -11.06 -5.56 15.04
C ASP A 86 -10.67 -7.05 15.01
#